data_AF-A0A7Y2ICG5-F1
#
_entry.id   AF-A0A7Y2ICG5-F1
#
_cell.length_a   1.000
_cell.length_b   1.000
_cell.length_c   1.000
_cell.angle_alpha   90.00
_cell.angle_beta   90.00
_cell.angle_gamma   90.00
#
_symmetry.space_group_name_H-M   'P 1'
#
loop_
_entity.id
_entity.type
_entity.pdbx_description
1 polymer ?
#
loop_
_entity_poly.entity_id
_entity_poly.type
_entity_poly.pdbx_seq_one_letter_code
_entity_poly.pdbx_strand_id
1 'polypeptide(L)'
;MKAFQITLLILFAAVLSTQAIRHVHLYATGYEEPLSVTAPGFPAEARMRIRMEESTDELMAEYEDTRRQIGELTKQDPSMQPYALNQENPELYARHSALAMELNERQRITSEIRDLWIFSIAGLVLLGSGARLYTSGHEWVGMSLIVPGFLELTWWSSPSFTLGGAVQEFDVLLINKIVLTIVSIALLYLFWSAARRRDKAR
;
A
#
# COMPACT_ATOMS: atom_id res chain seq x y z
N MET A 1 22.44 27.88 18.65
CA MET A 1 21.01 27.79 19.03
C MET A 1 20.06 27.84 17.84
N LYS A 2 20.16 28.81 16.93
CA LYS A 2 19.25 28.91 15.76
C LYS A 2 19.23 27.67 14.85
N ALA A 3 20.40 27.12 14.50
CA ALA A 3 20.48 25.92 13.66
C ALA A 3 19.77 24.70 14.27
N PHE A 4 19.96 24.45 15.56
CA PHE A 4 19.30 23.35 16.28
C PHE A 4 17.76 23.51 16.30
N GLN A 5 17.26 24.72 16.55
CA GLN A 5 15.83 25.02 16.51
C GLN A 5 15.23 24.79 15.13
N ILE A 6 15.96 25.16 14.07
CA ILE A 6 15.54 24.94 12.68
C ILE A 6 15.52 23.43 12.35
N THR A 7 16.55 22.69 12.74
CA THR A 7 16.57 21.24 12.52
C THR A 7 15.41 20.56 13.23
N LEU A 8 15.12 20.95 14.49
CA LEU A 8 13.96 20.46 15.22
C LEU A 8 12.65 20.80 14.50
N LEU A 9 12.49 22.03 14.01
CA LEU A 9 11.31 22.44 13.27
C LEU A 9 11.10 21.56 12.03
N ILE A 10 12.15 21.29 11.25
CA ILE A 10 12.08 20.44 10.05
C ILE A 10 11.70 19.00 10.42
N LEU A 11 12.31 18.44 11.47
CA LEU A 11 12.00 17.09 11.93
C LEU A 11 10.55 16.99 12.43
N PHE A 12 10.10 17.94 13.24
CA PHE A 12 8.71 17.97 13.72
C PHE A 12 7.72 18.18 12.57
N ALA A 13 8.02 19.07 11.62
CA ALA A 13 7.18 19.27 10.44
C ALA A 13 7.08 17.98 9.60
N ALA A 14 8.19 17.25 9.43
CA ALA A 14 8.18 15.96 8.75
C ALA A 14 7.28 14.95 9.47
N VAL A 15 7.50 14.73 10.77
CA VAL A 15 6.69 13.76 11.53
C VAL A 15 5.21 14.16 11.57
N LEU A 16 4.90 15.42 11.82
CA LEU A 16 3.52 15.89 11.93
C LEU A 16 2.79 15.87 10.59
N SER A 17 3.47 16.19 9.47
CA SER A 17 2.86 16.13 8.14
C SER A 17 2.54 14.69 7.74
N THR A 18 3.46 13.75 7.95
CA THR A 18 3.21 12.31 7.74
C THR A 18 2.03 11.81 8.56
N GLN A 19 1.97 12.14 9.85
CA GLN A 19 0.86 11.74 10.73
C GLN A 19 -0.46 12.38 10.29
N ALA A 20 -0.45 13.67 9.93
CA ALA A 20 -1.65 14.37 9.47
C ALA A 20 -2.21 13.76 8.18
N ILE A 21 -1.34 13.49 7.18
CA ILE A 21 -1.76 12.86 5.92
C ILE A 21 -2.34 11.47 6.21
N ARG A 22 -1.68 10.69 7.06
CA ARG A 22 -2.17 9.36 7.46
C ARG A 22 -3.54 9.42 8.14
N HIS A 23 -3.77 10.36 9.05
CA HIS A 23 -5.07 10.51 9.71
C HIS A 23 -6.17 10.92 8.73
N VAL A 24 -5.90 11.87 7.83
CA VAL A 24 -6.86 12.29 6.80
C VAL A 24 -7.19 11.12 5.87
N HIS A 25 -6.17 10.35 5.47
CA HIS A 25 -6.35 9.17 4.64
C HIS A 25 -7.23 8.12 5.34
N LEU A 26 -6.88 7.69 6.56
CA LEU A 26 -7.66 6.71 7.33
C LEU A 26 -9.09 7.18 7.61
N TYR A 27 -9.29 8.47 7.82
CA TYR A 27 -10.63 9.05 7.98
C TYR A 27 -11.45 9.00 6.69
N ALA A 28 -10.82 9.23 5.53
CA ALA A 28 -11.48 9.26 4.23
C ALA A 28 -11.77 7.86 3.66
N THR A 29 -10.86 6.90 3.84
CA THR A 29 -11.01 5.53 3.32
C THR A 29 -11.77 4.60 4.28
N GLY A 30 -11.80 4.92 5.57
CA GLY A 30 -12.40 4.04 6.58
C GLY A 30 -11.52 2.83 6.89
N TYR A 31 -11.93 2.05 7.90
CA TYR A 31 -11.28 0.78 8.21
C TYR A 31 -11.83 -0.32 7.29
N GLU A 32 -11.05 -0.74 6.29
CA GLU A 32 -11.32 -1.96 5.54
C GLU A 32 -10.91 -3.15 6.42
N GLU A 33 -11.88 -3.95 6.89
CA GLU A 33 -11.58 -5.18 7.63
C GLU A 33 -10.98 -6.22 6.67
N PRO A 34 -9.78 -6.76 6.96
CA PRO A 34 -9.24 -7.87 6.17
C PRO A 34 -10.15 -9.09 6.30
N LEU A 35 -10.25 -9.88 5.25
CA LEU A 35 -10.91 -11.20 5.30
C LEU A 35 -10.14 -12.08 6.30
N SER A 36 -10.61 -12.15 7.55
CA SER A 36 -9.94 -12.90 8.61
C SER A 36 -10.11 -14.40 8.39
N VAL A 37 -9.15 -15.03 7.69
CA VAL A 37 -9.12 -16.48 7.51
C VAL A 37 -7.79 -17.03 8.02
N THR A 38 -7.84 -17.69 9.18
CA THR A 38 -6.71 -18.41 9.77
C THR A 38 -6.85 -19.88 9.37
N ALA A 39 -6.12 -20.34 8.35
CA ALA A 39 -6.18 -21.75 7.91
C ALA A 39 -4.79 -22.42 7.93
N PRO A 40 -4.67 -23.64 8.47
CA PRO A 40 -3.41 -24.37 8.51
C PRO A 40 -3.15 -25.16 7.22
N GLY A 41 -1.89 -25.13 6.76
CA GLY A 41 -1.26 -26.15 5.90
C GLY A 41 -2.00 -26.54 4.63
N PHE A 42 -1.84 -25.74 3.57
CA PHE A 42 -2.43 -26.04 2.25
C PHE A 42 -1.35 -26.57 1.28
N PRO A 43 -1.63 -27.60 0.46
CA PRO A 43 -0.67 -28.19 -0.47
C PRO A 43 -0.21 -27.17 -1.53
N ALA A 44 1.09 -27.18 -1.86
CA ALA A 44 1.74 -26.18 -2.70
C ALA A 44 1.20 -26.13 -4.15
N GLU A 45 0.71 -27.25 -4.67
CA GLU A 45 0.24 -27.38 -6.06
C GLU A 45 -1.05 -26.60 -6.31
N ALA A 46 -2.01 -26.65 -5.38
CA ALA A 46 -3.25 -25.91 -5.49
C ALA A 46 -3.03 -24.39 -5.31
N ARG A 47 -2.03 -23.97 -4.52
CA ARG A 47 -1.60 -22.55 -4.47
C ARG A 47 -1.08 -22.06 -5.81
N MET A 48 -0.33 -22.90 -6.54
CA MET A 48 0.23 -22.51 -7.83
C MET A 48 -0.83 -22.35 -8.91
N ARG A 49 -1.87 -23.21 -8.94
CA ARG A 49 -2.99 -23.05 -9.89
C ARG A 49 -3.79 -21.77 -9.66
N ILE A 50 -4.19 -21.52 -8.42
CA ILE A 50 -4.97 -20.32 -8.03
C ILE A 50 -4.16 -19.04 -8.28
N ARG A 51 -2.84 -19.08 -8.08
CA ARG A 51 -1.94 -17.96 -8.39
C ARG A 51 -1.85 -17.66 -9.89
N MET A 52 -2.14 -18.63 -10.76
CA MET A 52 -2.09 -18.47 -12.22
C MET A 52 -3.43 -18.06 -12.83
N GLU A 53 -4.52 -18.04 -12.04
CA GLU A 53 -5.81 -17.51 -12.49
C GLU A 53 -5.72 -15.98 -12.67
N GLU A 54 -6.15 -15.53 -13.84
CA GLU A 54 -5.77 -14.22 -14.39
C GLU A 54 -6.69 -13.09 -13.89
N SER A 55 -7.88 -13.41 -13.38
CA SER A 55 -8.88 -12.42 -12.99
C SER A 55 -9.32 -12.53 -11.54
N THR A 56 -9.25 -11.41 -10.80
CA THR A 56 -9.79 -11.28 -9.45
C THR A 56 -11.30 -11.57 -9.39
N ASP A 57 -12.03 -11.26 -10.46
CA ASP A 57 -13.47 -11.52 -10.54
C ASP A 57 -13.78 -13.03 -10.63
N GLU A 58 -12.92 -13.79 -11.32
CA GLU A 58 -13.04 -15.25 -11.40
C GLU A 58 -12.76 -15.90 -10.04
N LEU A 59 -11.71 -15.46 -9.36
CA LEU A 59 -11.39 -15.89 -7.99
C LEU A 59 -12.52 -15.57 -7.01
N MET A 60 -13.14 -14.39 -7.14
CA MET A 60 -14.28 -14.00 -6.31
C MET A 60 -15.50 -14.88 -6.60
N ALA A 61 -15.80 -15.15 -7.87
CA ALA A 61 -16.89 -16.03 -8.25
C ALA A 61 -16.69 -17.46 -7.72
N GLU A 62 -15.46 -17.98 -7.81
CA GLU A 62 -15.11 -19.30 -7.27
C GLU A 62 -15.19 -19.33 -5.73
N TYR A 63 -14.74 -18.26 -5.08
CA TYR A 63 -14.86 -18.12 -3.63
C TYR A 63 -16.33 -18.11 -3.18
N GLU A 64 -17.19 -17.34 -3.86
CA GLU A 64 -18.62 -17.29 -3.57
C GLU A 64 -19.31 -18.64 -3.81
N ASP A 65 -18.95 -19.36 -4.87
CA ASP A 65 -19.48 -20.69 -5.14
C ASP A 65 -19.07 -21.68 -4.05
N THR A 66 -17.78 -21.72 -3.70
CA THR A 66 -17.26 -22.59 -2.63
C THR A 66 -17.93 -22.25 -1.29
N ARG A 67 -18.12 -20.97 -0.99
CA ARG A 67 -18.84 -20.49 0.21
C ARG A 67 -20.30 -20.92 0.20
N ARG A 68 -20.97 -20.91 -0.96
CA ARG A 68 -22.35 -21.39 -1.11
C ARG A 68 -22.44 -22.88 -0.84
N GLN A 69 -21.54 -23.69 -1.40
CA GLN A 69 -21.48 -25.14 -1.16
C GLN A 69 -21.29 -25.47 0.33
N ILE A 70 -20.36 -24.79 1.02
CA ILE A 70 -20.18 -24.93 2.48
C ILE A 70 -21.47 -24.55 3.22
N GLY A 71 -22.14 -23.48 2.79
CA GLY A 71 -23.42 -23.05 3.36
C GLY A 71 -24.56 -24.06 3.15
N GLU A 72 -24.58 -24.77 2.02
CA GLU A 72 -25.55 -25.83 1.74
C GLU A 72 -25.31 -27.06 2.60
N LEU A 73 -24.05 -27.51 2.73
CA LEU A 73 -23.68 -28.61 3.65
C LEU A 73 -24.07 -28.29 5.09
N THR A 74 -23.82 -27.06 5.54
CA THR A 74 -24.19 -26.60 6.89
C THR A 74 -25.71 -26.58 7.10
N LYS A 75 -26.51 -26.34 6.04
CA LYS A 75 -27.97 -26.39 6.11
C LYS A 75 -28.52 -27.83 6.12
N GLN A 76 -27.84 -28.75 5.44
CA GLN A 76 -28.24 -30.17 5.38
C GLN A 76 -28.08 -30.86 6.74
N ASP A 77 -27.02 -30.53 7.48
CA ASP A 77 -26.85 -30.98 8.87
C ASP A 77 -26.49 -29.82 9.81
N PRO A 78 -27.50 -29.10 10.33
CA PRO A 78 -27.28 -27.98 11.25
C PRO A 78 -26.70 -28.41 12.61
N SER A 79 -26.77 -29.70 12.94
CA SER A 79 -26.30 -30.23 14.22
C SER A 79 -24.80 -30.54 14.21
N MET A 80 -24.24 -30.68 13.01
CA MET A 80 -22.82 -30.95 12.81
C MET A 80 -21.99 -29.70 13.09
N GLN A 81 -20.97 -29.83 13.94
CA GLN A 81 -20.05 -28.73 14.22
C GLN A 81 -19.19 -28.41 12.98
N PRO A 82 -18.82 -27.13 12.74
CA PRO A 82 -17.99 -26.73 11.60
C PRO A 82 -16.68 -27.52 11.45
N TYR A 83 -16.12 -27.98 12.57
CA TYR A 83 -14.92 -28.81 12.58
C TYR A 83 -15.15 -30.21 11.98
N ALA A 84 -16.30 -30.83 12.27
CA ALA A 84 -16.66 -32.14 11.70
C ALA A 84 -16.95 -32.02 10.20
N LEU A 85 -17.67 -30.97 9.77
CA LEU A 85 -17.90 -30.69 8.34
C LEU A 85 -16.58 -30.51 7.56
N ASN A 86 -15.59 -29.84 8.18
CA ASN A 86 -14.25 -29.69 7.62
C ASN A 86 -13.50 -31.04 7.51
N GLN A 87 -13.64 -31.92 8.51
CA GLN A 87 -13.04 -33.26 8.44
C GLN A 87 -13.68 -34.15 7.36
N GLU A 88 -14.98 -34.02 7.14
CA GLU A 88 -15.70 -34.78 6.10
C GLU A 88 -15.43 -34.26 4.69
N ASN A 89 -15.19 -32.94 4.54
CA ASN A 89 -14.98 -32.27 3.25
C ASN A 89 -13.67 -31.47 3.21
N PRO A 90 -12.50 -32.10 3.48
CA PRO A 90 -11.26 -31.38 3.67
C PRO A 90 -10.84 -30.58 2.43
N GLU A 91 -11.09 -31.12 1.23
CA GLU A 91 -10.74 -30.45 -0.03
C GLU A 91 -11.52 -29.14 -0.24
N LEU A 92 -12.82 -29.13 0.09
CA LEU A 92 -13.69 -27.96 -0.10
C LEU A 92 -13.27 -26.80 0.81
N TYR A 93 -13.03 -27.09 2.09
CA TYR A 93 -12.59 -26.09 3.06
C TYR A 93 -11.16 -25.62 2.79
N ALA A 94 -10.29 -26.55 2.40
CA ALA A 94 -8.94 -26.21 1.99
C ALA A 94 -8.99 -25.25 0.79
N ARG A 95 -9.78 -25.55 -0.26
CA ARG A 95 -9.97 -24.67 -1.43
C ARG A 95 -10.52 -23.30 -1.02
N HIS A 96 -11.57 -23.26 -0.20
CA HIS A 96 -12.14 -22.01 0.32
C HIS A 96 -11.08 -21.15 1.02
N SER A 97 -10.26 -21.77 1.88
CA SER A 97 -9.21 -21.06 2.61
C SER A 97 -8.10 -20.53 1.71
N ALA A 98 -7.75 -21.26 0.64
CA ALA A 98 -6.74 -20.86 -0.32
C ALA A 98 -7.21 -19.67 -1.17
N LEU A 99 -8.47 -19.72 -1.65
CA LEU A 99 -9.11 -18.62 -2.36
C LEU A 99 -9.20 -17.37 -1.49
N ALA A 100 -9.63 -17.52 -0.22
CA ALA A 100 -9.70 -16.39 0.70
C ALA A 100 -8.33 -15.76 0.97
N MET A 101 -7.29 -16.57 1.14
CA MET A 101 -5.92 -16.09 1.35
C MET A 101 -5.39 -15.34 0.12
N GLU A 102 -5.60 -15.86 -1.09
CA GLU A 102 -5.16 -15.20 -2.32
C GLU A 102 -5.93 -13.90 -2.57
N LEU A 103 -7.26 -13.90 -2.39
CA LEU A 103 -8.08 -12.68 -2.49
C LEU A 103 -7.65 -11.61 -1.50
N ASN A 104 -7.37 -12.00 -0.24
CA ASN A 104 -6.89 -11.08 0.78
C ASN A 104 -5.50 -10.51 0.42
N GLU A 105 -4.62 -11.32 -0.17
CA GLU A 105 -3.32 -10.85 -0.65
C GLU A 105 -3.47 -9.85 -1.81
N ARG A 106 -4.31 -10.15 -2.81
CA ARG A 106 -4.60 -9.23 -3.92
C ARG A 106 -5.23 -7.92 -3.43
N GLN A 107 -6.16 -8.00 -2.47
CA GLN A 107 -6.76 -6.84 -1.84
C GLN A 107 -5.70 -6.01 -1.10
N ARG A 108 -4.80 -6.66 -0.36
CA ARG A 108 -3.68 -5.99 0.31
C ARG A 108 -2.81 -5.24 -0.71
N ILE A 109 -2.36 -5.91 -1.77
CA ILE A 109 -1.52 -5.25 -2.79
C ILE A 109 -2.26 -4.10 -3.47
N THR A 110 -3.54 -4.28 -3.80
CA THR A 110 -4.37 -3.20 -4.37
C THR A 110 -4.47 -2.00 -3.43
N SER A 111 -4.67 -2.25 -2.13
CA SER A 111 -4.67 -1.20 -1.12
C SER A 111 -3.30 -0.52 -0.99
N GLU A 112 -2.20 -1.28 -1.08
CA GLU A 112 -0.83 -0.74 -1.06
C GLU A 112 -0.58 0.16 -2.28
N ILE A 113 -1.06 -0.21 -3.47
CA ILE A 113 -0.98 0.62 -4.68
C ILE A 113 -1.78 1.92 -4.50
N ARG A 114 -2.99 1.83 -3.96
CA ARG A 114 -3.83 3.01 -3.68
C ARG A 114 -3.12 3.97 -2.71
N ASP A 115 -2.61 3.43 -1.61
CA ASP A 115 -1.92 4.20 -0.58
C ASP A 115 -0.65 4.84 -1.17
N LEU A 116 0.16 4.07 -1.91
CA LEU A 116 1.32 4.56 -2.65
C LEU A 116 0.98 5.82 -3.46
N TRP A 117 -0.10 5.79 -4.26
CA TRP A 117 -0.50 6.94 -5.06
C TRP A 117 -0.98 8.13 -4.22
N ILE A 118 -1.80 7.91 -3.19
CA ILE A 118 -2.32 8.98 -2.33
C ILE A 118 -1.18 9.70 -1.61
N PHE A 119 -0.27 8.95 -0.97
CA PHE A 119 0.87 9.53 -0.27
C PHE A 119 1.89 10.16 -1.24
N SER A 120 2.06 9.59 -2.44
CA SER A 120 2.90 10.21 -3.47
C SER A 120 2.37 11.56 -3.92
N ILE A 121 1.05 11.67 -4.17
CA ILE A 121 0.40 12.94 -4.54
C ILE A 121 0.55 13.95 -3.39
N ALA A 122 0.36 13.53 -2.14
CA ALA A 122 0.55 14.40 -0.98
C ALA A 122 2.00 14.90 -0.89
N GLY A 123 2.99 14.03 -1.11
CA GLY A 123 4.40 14.41 -1.19
C GLY A 123 4.68 15.42 -2.31
N LEU A 124 4.10 15.24 -3.50
CA LEU A 124 4.22 16.18 -4.61
C LEU A 124 3.58 17.55 -4.30
N VAL A 125 2.43 17.57 -3.60
CA VAL A 125 1.79 18.82 -3.16
C VAL A 125 2.67 19.56 -2.14
N LEU A 126 3.30 18.84 -1.20
CA LEU A 126 4.27 19.41 -0.27
C LEU A 126 5.49 19.97 -0.99
N LEU A 127 6.04 19.25 -1.97
CA LEU A 127 7.15 19.74 -2.80
C LEU A 127 6.76 21.00 -3.57
N GLY A 128 5.61 21.01 -4.24
CA GLY A 128 5.16 22.14 -5.04
C GLY A 128 4.89 23.40 -4.20
N SER A 129 4.17 23.25 -3.08
CA SER A 129 3.91 24.34 -2.13
C SER A 129 5.21 24.85 -1.49
N GLY A 130 6.10 23.94 -1.11
CA GLY A 130 7.43 24.26 -0.59
C GLY A 130 8.31 25.01 -1.59
N ALA A 131 8.33 24.59 -2.86
CA ALA A 131 9.04 25.28 -3.95
C ALA A 131 8.52 26.71 -4.15
N ARG A 132 7.20 26.88 -4.13
CA ARG A 132 6.55 28.19 -4.26
C ARG A 132 6.92 29.11 -3.11
N LEU A 133 6.89 28.62 -1.87
CA LEU A 133 7.27 29.43 -0.70
C LEU A 133 8.77 29.75 -0.70
N TYR A 134 9.61 28.77 -1.08
CA TYR A 134 11.05 28.96 -1.20
C TYR A 134 11.38 30.08 -2.19
N THR A 135 10.77 30.05 -3.38
CA THR A 135 10.96 31.08 -4.42
C THR A 135 10.38 32.44 -4.05
N SER A 136 9.33 32.48 -3.23
CA SER A 136 8.71 33.71 -2.71
C SER A 136 9.49 34.36 -1.55
N GLY A 137 10.75 33.97 -1.32
CA GLY A 137 11.62 34.53 -0.26
C GLY A 137 11.45 33.90 1.12
N HIS A 138 10.47 33.01 1.31
CA HIS A 138 10.25 32.31 2.58
C HIS A 138 11.05 31.00 2.62
N GLU A 139 12.38 31.12 2.52
CA GLU A 139 13.29 29.99 2.30
C GLU A 139 13.12 28.88 3.35
N TRP A 140 13.01 29.24 4.62
CA TRP A 140 12.89 28.28 5.72
C TRP A 140 11.58 27.50 5.69
N VAL A 141 10.46 28.20 5.45
CA VAL A 141 9.14 27.55 5.35
C VAL A 141 9.10 26.65 4.13
N GLY A 142 9.64 27.13 3.00
CA GLY A 142 9.78 26.33 1.79
C GLY A 142 10.57 25.03 2.03
N MET A 143 11.75 25.13 2.67
CA MET A 143 12.55 23.95 3.01
C MET A 143 11.82 23.00 3.97
N SER A 144 11.07 23.53 4.94
CA SER A 144 10.29 22.70 5.88
C SER A 144 9.16 21.90 5.24
N LEU A 145 8.72 22.24 4.02
CA LEU A 145 7.76 21.48 3.24
C LEU A 145 8.43 20.59 2.18
N ILE A 146 9.53 21.07 1.58
CA ILE A 146 10.28 20.30 0.58
C ILE A 146 10.86 19.02 1.20
N VAL A 147 11.46 19.12 2.38
CA VAL A 147 12.10 17.96 3.02
C VAL A 147 11.10 16.84 3.34
N PRO A 148 9.95 17.10 4.01
CA PRO A 148 8.92 16.09 4.18
C PRO A 148 8.36 15.53 2.86
N GLY A 149 8.19 16.38 1.84
CA GLY A 149 7.73 15.94 0.52
C GLY A 149 8.65 14.88 -0.10
N PHE A 150 9.98 15.07 -0.02
CA PHE A 150 10.94 14.05 -0.46
C PHE A 150 10.97 12.82 0.45
N LEU A 151 10.81 13.00 1.78
CA LEU A 151 10.77 11.87 2.72
C LEU A 151 9.59 10.96 2.43
N GLU A 152 8.39 11.50 2.19
CA GLU A 152 7.21 10.72 1.80
C GLU A 152 7.46 9.95 0.51
N LEU A 153 7.92 10.62 -0.56
CA LEU A 153 8.20 9.95 -1.82
C LEU A 153 9.24 8.81 -1.66
N THR A 154 10.30 9.06 -0.89
CA THR A 154 11.35 8.07 -0.65
C THR A 154 10.83 6.88 0.15
N TRP A 155 10.07 7.16 1.21
CA TRP A 155 9.47 6.12 2.06
C TRP A 155 8.58 5.20 1.25
N TRP A 156 7.66 5.76 0.47
CA TRP A 156 6.70 4.97 -0.31
C TRP A 156 7.31 4.29 -1.55
N SER A 157 8.39 4.85 -2.10
CA SER A 157 9.17 4.19 -3.15
C SER A 157 10.00 3.00 -2.67
N SER A 158 10.21 2.86 -1.36
CA SER A 158 11.05 1.79 -0.80
C SER A 158 10.45 0.40 -1.07
N PRO A 159 11.29 -0.62 -1.33
CA PRO A 159 10.82 -1.96 -1.67
C PRO A 159 10.03 -2.57 -0.49
N SER A 160 8.87 -3.15 -0.79
CA SER A 160 8.16 -4.01 0.18
C SER A 160 8.78 -5.40 0.11
N PHE A 161 9.21 -5.95 1.25
CA PHE A 161 9.64 -7.34 1.31
C PHE A 161 8.42 -8.24 1.51
N THR A 162 7.73 -8.60 0.42
CA THR A 162 6.60 -9.54 0.46
C THR A 162 7.04 -10.87 -0.16
N LEU A 163 7.11 -11.91 0.66
CA LEU A 163 7.48 -13.27 0.26
C LEU A 163 6.23 -14.06 -0.19
N GLY A 164 5.73 -13.75 -1.39
CA GLY A 164 4.82 -14.60 -2.15
C GLY A 164 3.31 -14.34 -2.03
N GLY A 165 2.61 -14.53 -3.15
CA GLY A 165 1.16 -14.38 -3.36
C GLY A 165 0.90 -13.22 -4.33
N ALA A 166 -0.08 -13.33 -5.23
CA ALA A 166 -0.47 -12.29 -6.20
C ALA A 166 0.69 -11.70 -7.04
N VAL A 167 1.33 -12.53 -7.87
CA VAL A 167 2.54 -12.15 -8.66
C VAL A 167 2.27 -10.98 -9.60
N GLN A 168 1.11 -10.99 -10.27
CA GLN A 168 0.77 -9.98 -11.26
C GLN A 168 0.54 -8.60 -10.61
N GLU A 169 -0.22 -8.54 -9.53
CA GLU A 169 -0.46 -7.32 -8.77
C GLU A 169 0.85 -6.81 -8.14
N PHE A 170 1.71 -7.73 -7.69
CA PHE A 170 3.04 -7.38 -7.18
C PHE A 170 3.93 -6.75 -8.26
N ASP A 171 3.92 -7.28 -9.49
CA ASP A 171 4.65 -6.69 -10.61
C ASP A 171 4.16 -5.27 -10.92
N VAL A 172 2.84 -5.05 -10.89
CA VAL A 172 2.25 -3.70 -11.04
C VAL A 172 2.71 -2.78 -9.91
N LEU A 173 2.67 -3.22 -8.65
CA LEU A 173 3.17 -2.45 -7.52
C LEU A 173 4.65 -2.08 -7.69
N LEU A 174 5.48 -3.04 -8.12
CA LEU A 174 6.92 -2.83 -8.34
C LEU A 174 7.19 -1.81 -9.45
N ILE A 175 6.48 -1.91 -10.57
CA ILE A 175 6.57 -0.93 -11.67
C ILE A 175 6.21 0.47 -11.17
N ASN A 176 5.13 0.62 -10.40
CA ASN A 176 4.73 1.91 -9.83
C ASN A 176 5.83 2.49 -8.91
N LYS A 177 6.45 1.66 -8.06
CA LYS A 177 7.57 2.09 -7.21
C LYS A 177 8.81 2.50 -8.00
N ILE A 178 9.14 1.79 -9.07
CA ILE A 178 10.25 2.15 -9.98
C ILE A 178 9.99 3.51 -10.63
N VAL A 179 8.78 3.71 -11.17
CA VAL A 179 8.37 4.99 -11.77
C VAL A 179 8.48 6.12 -10.75
N LEU A 180 7.96 5.90 -9.54
CA LEU A 180 8.02 6.90 -8.46
C LEU A 180 9.47 7.24 -8.06
N THR A 181 10.35 6.25 -8.05
CA THR A 181 11.78 6.44 -7.77
C THR A 181 12.44 7.33 -8.83
N ILE A 182 12.19 7.04 -10.12
CA ILE A 182 12.71 7.84 -11.24
C ILE A 182 12.20 9.28 -11.16
N VAL A 183 10.90 9.47 -10.89
CA VAL A 183 10.30 10.81 -10.72
C VAL A 183 10.94 11.54 -9.54
N SER A 184 11.14 10.88 -8.41
CA SER A 184 11.75 11.47 -7.21
C SER A 184 13.18 11.93 -7.47
N ILE A 185 13.98 11.13 -8.18
CA ILE A 185 15.34 11.49 -8.59
C ILE A 185 15.31 12.69 -9.55
N ALA A 186 14.44 12.66 -10.56
CA ALA A 186 14.32 13.76 -11.53
C ALA A 186 13.95 15.08 -10.83
N LEU A 187 12.98 15.04 -9.90
CA LEU A 187 12.60 16.19 -9.09
C LEU A 187 13.79 16.69 -8.25
N LEU A 188 14.53 15.79 -7.59
CA LEU A 188 15.70 16.18 -6.80
C LEU A 188 16.73 16.96 -7.64
N TYR A 189 17.05 16.49 -8.85
CA TYR A 189 17.96 17.18 -9.76
C TYR A 189 17.40 18.52 -10.26
N LEU A 190 16.09 18.60 -10.53
CA LEU A 190 15.44 19.85 -10.92
C LEU A 190 15.50 20.89 -9.81
N PHE A 191 15.18 20.52 -8.58
CA PHE A 191 15.27 21.40 -7.41
C PHE A 191 16.70 21.85 -7.17
N TRP A 192 17.68 20.95 -7.26
CA TRP A 192 19.10 21.29 -7.13
C TRP A 192 19.58 22.28 -8.20
N SER A 193 19.22 22.03 -9.46
CA SER A 193 19.53 22.92 -10.58
C SER A 193 18.90 24.31 -10.42
N ALA A 194 17.63 24.36 -9.98
CA ALA A 194 16.91 25.60 -9.72
C ALA A 194 17.54 26.41 -8.57
N ALA A 195 17.90 25.74 -7.46
CA ALA A 195 18.60 26.36 -6.34
C ALA A 195 19.95 26.96 -6.80
N ARG A 196 20.74 26.20 -7.55
CA ARG A 196 22.05 26.66 -8.05
C ARG A 196 21.94 27.87 -9.00
N ARG A 197 20.88 27.96 -9.82
CA ARG A 197 20.66 29.12 -10.69
C ARG A 197 20.34 30.38 -9.88
N ARG A 198 19.57 30.24 -8.80
CA ARG A 198 19.23 31.35 -7.91
C ARG A 198 20.45 31.88 -7.16
N ASP A 199 21.32 31.00 -6.68
CA ASP A 199 22.55 31.42 -5.98
C ASP A 199 23.51 32.22 -6.87
N LYS A 200 23.48 32.00 -8.20
CA LYS A 200 24.25 32.79 -9.16
C LYS A 200 23.63 34.15 -9.49
N ALA A 201 22.34 34.32 -9.23
CA ALA A 201 21.60 35.54 -9.55
C ALA A 201 21.58 36.54 -8.38
N ARG A 202 22.01 36.11 -7.19
CA ARG A 202 22.22 36.95 -6.00
C ARG A 202 23.67 37.38 -5.90
#